data_AF-A0A2S9FPJ6-F1
#
_entry.id   AF-A0A2S9FPJ6-F1
#
_cell.length_a   1.000
_cell.length_b   1.000
_cell.length_c   1.000
_cell.angle_alpha   90.00
_cell.angle_beta   90.00
_cell.angle_gamma   90.00
#
_symmetry.space_group_name_H-M   'P 1'
#
loop_
_entity.id
_entity.type
_entity.pdbx_description
1 polymer ?
#
loop_
_entity_poly.entity_id
_entity_poly.type
_entity_poly.pdbx_seq_one_letter_code
_entity_poly.pdbx_strand_id
1 'polypeptide(L)'
;TSDFLVASRTVGSRWNAAAISGEYLSAASFLGVAGLIAKYGADALWYPVGFTAGYLGLLLFVAAPLRRSGAYTVPDFAEFRLGSVRLRKVAMIVVVVICIFYLVPQYQGAG
;
A
#
# COMPACT_ATOMS: atom_id res chain seq x y z
N THR A 1 -21.46 -4.66 -8.08
CA THR A 1 -20.44 -4.25 -7.09
C THR A 1 -19.13 -5.01 -7.25
N SER A 2 -19.14 -6.36 -7.33
CA SER A 2 -17.90 -7.15 -7.52
C SER A 2 -17.15 -6.85 -8.82
N ASP A 3 -17.86 -6.46 -9.89
CA ASP A 3 -17.24 -6.11 -11.18
C ASP A 3 -16.35 -4.85 -11.12
N PHE A 4 -16.72 -3.88 -10.28
CA PHE A 4 -15.93 -2.66 -10.05
C PHE A 4 -14.64 -2.99 -9.27
N LEU A 5 -14.74 -3.88 -8.27
CA LEU A 5 -13.60 -4.30 -7.44
C LEU A 5 -12.56 -5.12 -8.20
N VAL A 6 -12.92 -5.75 -9.32
CA VAL A 6 -12.01 -6.57 -10.13
C VAL A 6 -11.73 -5.95 -11.51
N ALA A 7 -12.20 -4.72 -11.76
CA ALA A 7 -12.10 -4.05 -13.06
C ALA A 7 -12.50 -4.97 -14.24
N SER A 8 -13.56 -5.77 -14.06
CA SER A 8 -14.03 -6.79 -15.01
C SER A 8 -12.93 -7.75 -15.56
N ARG A 9 -11.81 -7.91 -14.84
CA ARG A 9 -10.61 -8.66 -15.26
C ARG A 9 -10.00 -8.23 -16.61
N THR A 10 -10.32 -7.03 -17.10
CA THR A 10 -9.83 -6.52 -18.39
C THR A 10 -8.46 -5.85 -18.29
N VAL A 11 -8.01 -5.53 -17.08
CA VAL A 11 -6.71 -4.88 -16.85
C VAL A 11 -5.58 -5.90 -16.99
N GLY A 12 -4.76 -5.74 -18.03
CA GLY A 12 -3.58 -6.57 -18.25
C GLY A 12 -2.53 -6.40 -17.14
N SER A 13 -1.74 -7.45 -16.91
CA SER A 13 -0.71 -7.51 -15.85
C SER A 13 0.25 -6.30 -15.87
N ARG A 14 0.64 -5.81 -17.05
CA ARG A 14 1.52 -4.65 -17.21
C ARG A 14 0.91 -3.36 -16.66
N TRP A 15 -0.38 -3.11 -16.92
CA TRP A 15 -1.08 -1.94 -16.44
C TRP A 15 -1.32 -2.00 -14.93
N ASN A 16 -1.65 -3.18 -14.41
CA ASN A 16 -1.75 -3.38 -12.96
C ASN A 16 -0.39 -3.15 -12.27
N ALA A 17 0.69 -3.69 -12.83
CA ALA A 17 2.04 -3.46 -12.31
C ALA A 17 2.46 -1.99 -12.36
N ALA A 18 2.08 -1.27 -13.42
CA ALA A 18 2.32 0.18 -13.55
C ALA A 18 1.53 0.97 -12.49
N ALA A 19 0.27 0.61 -12.23
CA ALA A 19 -0.54 1.27 -11.20
C ALA A 19 0.04 1.08 -9.80
N ILE A 20 0.42 -0.16 -9.44
CA ILE A 20 1.02 -0.44 -8.12
C ILE A 20 2.39 0.25 -7.99
N SER A 21 3.21 0.23 -9.04
CA SER A 21 4.49 0.96 -9.05
C SER A 21 4.29 2.47 -8.93
N GLY A 22 3.24 3.02 -9.56
CA GLY A 22 2.88 4.43 -9.47
C GLY A 22 2.47 4.84 -8.05
N GLU A 23 1.69 3.99 -7.37
CA GLU A 23 1.34 4.20 -5.96
C GLU A 23 2.59 4.19 -5.07
N TYR A 24 3.51 3.24 -5.29
CA TYR A 24 4.77 3.17 -4.55
C TYR A 24 5.63 4.44 -4.72
N LEU A 25 5.69 4.97 -5.95
CA LEU A 25 6.45 6.18 -6.31
C LEU A 25 5.75 7.50 -5.93
N SER A 26 4.59 7.45 -5.26
CA SER A 26 3.78 8.62 -4.90
C SER A 26 4.57 9.80 -4.32
N ALA A 27 3.98 11.00 -4.41
CA ALA A 27 4.54 12.26 -3.91
C ALA A 27 5.03 12.16 -2.46
N ALA A 28 4.32 11.41 -1.60
CA ALA A 28 4.73 11.17 -0.22
C ALA A 28 6.09 10.43 -0.14
N SER A 29 6.30 9.41 -0.96
CA SER A 29 7.57 8.66 -1.03
C SER A 29 8.70 9.52 -1.58
N PHE A 30 8.45 10.23 -2.69
CA PHE A 30 9.45 11.06 -3.34
C PHE A 30 9.89 12.24 -2.46
N LEU A 31 8.92 13.03 -1.98
CA LEU A 31 9.19 14.18 -1.11
C LEU A 31 9.68 13.76 0.28
N GLY A 32 9.20 12.62 0.79
CA GLY A 32 9.64 12.06 2.07
C GLY A 32 11.12 11.67 2.05
N VAL A 33 11.55 10.91 1.04
CA VAL A 33 12.97 10.54 0.90
C VAL A 33 13.83 11.76 0.62
N ALA A 34 13.42 12.64 -0.29
CA ALA A 34 14.14 13.89 -0.56
C ALA A 34 14.29 14.76 0.69
N GLY A 35 13.22 14.88 1.50
CA GLY A 35 13.24 15.64 2.76
C GLY A 35 14.15 15.02 3.82
N LEU A 36 14.18 13.69 3.93
CA LEU A 36 15.11 12.99 4.83
C LEU A 36 16.57 13.22 4.42
N ILE A 37 16.87 13.13 3.12
CA ILE A 37 18.21 13.39 2.59
C ILE A 37 18.60 14.86 2.78
N ALA A 38 17.68 15.79 2.52
CA ALA A 38 17.93 17.21 2.74
C ALA A 38 18.22 17.54 4.21
N LYS A 39 17.60 16.82 5.15
CA LYS A 39 17.78 17.06 6.59
C LYS A 39 19.00 16.34 7.18
N TYR A 40 19.24 15.10 6.78
CA TYR A 40 20.25 14.23 7.42
C TYR A 40 21.47 13.94 6.52
N GLY A 41 21.50 14.49 5.30
CA GLY A 41 22.63 14.37 4.39
C GLY A 41 22.77 12.98 3.76
N ALA A 42 24.00 12.64 3.35
CA ALA A 42 24.29 11.42 2.60
C ALA A 42 24.00 10.13 3.40
N ASP A 43 24.04 10.17 4.73
CA ASP A 43 23.73 9.02 5.58
C ASP A 43 22.27 8.53 5.41
N ALA A 44 21.38 9.42 4.98
CA ALA A 44 19.99 9.08 4.67
C ALA A 44 19.79 8.37 3.33
N LEU A 45 20.83 8.22 2.49
CA LEU A 45 20.74 7.49 1.22
C LEU A 45 20.39 6.00 1.40
N TRP A 46 20.58 5.45 2.59
CA TRP A 46 20.17 4.07 2.90
C TRP A 46 18.66 3.91 3.03
N TYR A 47 17.91 4.97 3.38
CA TYR A 47 16.46 4.89 3.56
C TYR A 47 15.69 4.42 2.31
N PRO A 48 15.93 4.96 1.09
CA PRO A 48 15.26 4.45 -0.11
C PRO A 48 15.61 2.98 -0.43
N VAL A 49 16.82 2.51 -0.09
CA VAL A 49 17.18 1.09 -0.24
C VAL A 49 16.34 0.22 0.68
N GLY A 50 16.26 0.59 1.96
CA GLY A 50 15.42 -0.11 2.95
C GLY A 50 13.93 -0.06 2.58
N PHE A 51 13.45 1.09 2.10
CA PHE A 51 12.08 1.26 1.64
C PHE A 51 11.75 0.34 0.44
N THR A 52 12.67 0.22 -0.52
CA THR A 52 12.51 -0.69 -1.67
C THR A 52 12.55 -2.15 -1.25
N ALA A 53 13.49 -2.52 -0.37
CA ALA A 53 13.58 -3.88 0.17
C ALA A 53 12.30 -4.27 0.93
N GLY A 54 11.76 -3.37 1.75
CA GLY A 54 10.50 -3.58 2.47
C GLY A 54 9.32 -3.78 1.53
N TYR A 55 9.24 -2.99 0.45
CA TYR A 55 8.20 -3.13 -0.58
C TYR A 55 8.29 -4.48 -1.31
N LEU A 56 9.49 -4.92 -1.68
CA LEU A 56 9.68 -6.26 -2.26
C LEU A 56 9.29 -7.37 -1.28
N GLY A 57 9.65 -7.23 0.01
CA GLY A 57 9.22 -8.15 1.05
C GLY A 57 7.69 -8.24 1.14
N LEU A 58 7.00 -7.09 1.13
CA LEU A 58 5.54 -7.05 1.12
C LEU A 58 4.95 -7.73 -0.12
N LEU A 59 5.47 -7.46 -1.30
CA LEU A 59 5.02 -8.09 -2.54
C LEU A 59 5.23 -9.61 -2.54
N LEU A 60 6.36 -10.09 -2.05
CA LEU A 60 6.69 -11.52 -2.04
C LEU A 60 5.90 -12.29 -0.97
N PHE A 61 5.81 -11.74 0.24
CA PHE A 61 5.26 -12.47 1.39
C PHE A 61 3.80 -12.19 1.69
N VAL A 62 3.28 -11.00 1.37
CA VAL A 62 1.90 -10.61 1.71
C VAL A 62 0.97 -10.71 0.51
N ALA A 63 1.43 -10.32 -0.69
CA ALA A 63 0.57 -10.33 -1.87
C ALA A 63 0.14 -11.75 -2.25
N ALA A 64 1.02 -12.76 -2.10
CA ALA A 64 0.71 -14.14 -2.48
C ALA A 64 -0.35 -14.81 -1.57
N PRO A 65 -0.30 -14.70 -0.22
CA PRO A 65 -1.39 -15.14 0.65
C PRO A 65 -2.70 -14.39 0.40
N LEU A 66 -2.64 -13.07 0.19
CA LEU A 66 -3.82 -12.26 -0.05
C LEU A 66 -4.54 -12.69 -1.34
N ARG A 67 -3.79 -12.88 -2.44
CA ARG A 67 -4.32 -13.40 -3.72
C ARG A 67 -4.95 -14.79 -3.59
N ARG A 68 -4.37 -15.67 -2.76
CA ARG A 68 -4.87 -17.04 -2.55
C ARG A 68 -6.13 -17.10 -1.68
N SER A 69 -6.34 -16.11 -0.80
CA SER A 69 -7.49 -16.07 0.11
C SER A 69 -8.82 -15.72 -0.55
N GLY A 70 -8.81 -15.10 -1.73
CA GLY A 70 -10.03 -14.58 -2.38
C GLY A 70 -10.67 -13.39 -1.67
N ALA A 71 -10.05 -12.85 -0.62
CA ALA A 71 -10.52 -11.65 0.07
C ALA A 71 -10.38 -10.41 -0.81
N TYR A 72 -11.41 -9.56 -0.82
CA TYR A 72 -11.41 -8.32 -1.60
C TYR A 72 -10.71 -7.16 -0.88
N THR A 73 -10.56 -7.23 0.44
CA THR A 73 -9.93 -6.19 1.27
C THR A 73 -9.03 -6.77 2.36
N VAL A 74 -8.10 -5.97 2.90
CA VAL A 74 -7.24 -6.38 4.02
C VAL A 74 -8.04 -6.75 5.27
N PRO A 75 -9.09 -6.01 5.66
CA PRO A 75 -9.97 -6.42 6.76
C PRO A 75 -10.68 -7.76 6.51
N ASP A 76 -11.13 -8.04 5.28
CA ASP A 76 -11.76 -9.32 4.95
C ASP A 76 -10.75 -10.48 5.06
N PHE A 77 -9.49 -10.24 4.66
CA PHE A 77 -8.41 -11.21 4.87
C PHE A 77 -8.15 -11.45 6.36
N ALA A 78 -8.19 -10.41 7.19
CA ALA A 78 -8.05 -10.54 8.63
C ALA A 78 -9.21 -11.37 9.23
N GLU A 79 -10.44 -11.18 8.78
CA GLU A 79 -11.58 -12.02 9.17
C GLU A 79 -11.39 -13.46 8.75
N PHE A 80 -11.01 -13.70 7.49
CA PHE A 80 -10.76 -15.04 6.95
C PHE A 80 -9.67 -15.77 7.74
N ARG A 81 -8.59 -15.07 8.13
CA ARG A 81 -7.46 -15.67 8.82
C ARG A 81 -7.71 -15.94 10.30
N LEU A 82 -8.50 -15.09 10.96
CA LEU A 82 -8.69 -15.08 12.43
C LEU A 82 -10.11 -15.47 12.87
N GLY A 83 -11.06 -15.65 11.95
CA GLY A 83 -12.43 -16.08 12.23
C GLY A 83 -13.28 -15.10 13.06
N SER A 84 -12.94 -13.80 13.07
CA SER A 84 -13.55 -12.82 13.97
C SER A 84 -13.99 -11.53 13.27
N VAL A 85 -15.31 -11.29 13.30
CA VAL A 85 -15.95 -10.07 12.79
C VAL A 85 -15.55 -8.82 13.57
N ARG A 86 -15.22 -8.94 14.87
CA ARG A 86 -14.73 -7.81 15.66
C ARG A 86 -13.35 -7.36 15.17
N LEU A 87 -12.46 -8.32 14.89
CA LEU A 87 -11.14 -8.04 14.32
C LEU A 87 -11.25 -7.43 12.91
N ARG A 88 -12.22 -7.84 12.09
CA ARG A 88 -12.51 -7.15 10.83
C ARG A 88 -12.83 -5.67 11.02
N LYS A 89 -13.73 -5.35 11.95
CA LYS A 89 -14.11 -3.96 12.23
C LYS A 89 -12.92 -3.11 12.71
N VAL A 90 -12.11 -3.66 13.61
CA VAL A 90 -10.90 -2.99 14.09
C VAL A 90 -9.92 -2.77 12.93
N ALA A 91 -9.65 -3.79 12.12
CA ALA A 91 -8.78 -3.68 10.95
C ALA A 91 -9.30 -2.64 9.94
N MET A 92 -10.62 -2.58 9.72
CA MET A 92 -11.24 -1.58 8.86
C MET A 92 -11.02 -0.15 9.39
N ILE A 93 -11.22 0.09 10.69
CA ILE A 93 -10.96 1.39 11.31
C ILE A 93 -9.48 1.77 11.15
N VAL A 94 -8.56 0.83 11.42
CA VAL A 94 -7.13 1.06 11.26
C VAL A 94 -6.77 1.42 9.82
N VAL A 95 -7.31 0.71 8.84
CA VAL A 95 -7.11 1.01 7.41
C VAL A 95 -7.60 2.42 7.07
N VAL A 96 -8.80 2.80 7.51
CA VAL A 96 -9.34 4.15 7.27
C VAL A 96 -8.45 5.23 7.88
N VAL A 97 -7.99 5.04 9.11
CA VAL A 97 -7.08 5.99 9.78
C VAL A 97 -5.77 6.14 9.01
N ILE A 98 -5.17 5.02 8.56
CA ILE A 98 -3.96 5.06 7.74
C ILE A 98 -4.22 5.80 6.43
N CYS A 99 -5.33 5.53 5.75
CA CYS A 99 -5.69 6.23 4.51
C CYS A 99 -5.82 7.75 4.73
N ILE A 100 -6.45 8.19 5.82
CA ILE A 100 -6.57 9.63 6.13
C ILE A 100 -5.19 10.26 6.31
N PHE A 101 -4.32 9.66 7.13
CA PHE A 101 -2.97 10.18 7.34
C PHE A 101 -2.12 10.18 6.07
N TYR A 102 -2.32 9.20 5.20
CA TYR A 102 -1.62 9.09 3.93
C TYR A 102 -2.10 10.12 2.90
N LEU A 103 -3.39 10.46 2.90
CA LEU A 103 -3.96 11.45 2.01
C LEU A 103 -3.48 12.88 2.30
N VAL A 104 -3.23 13.23 3.58
CA VAL A 104 -2.76 14.58 3.97
C VAL A 104 -1.51 15.02 3.19
N PRO A 105 -0.38 14.29 3.21
CA PRO A 105 0.81 14.67 2.45
C PRO A 105 0.62 14.54 0.94
N GLN A 106 -0.22 13.62 0.46
CA GLN A 106 -0.50 13.50 -0.97
C GLN A 106 -1.25 14.72 -1.51
N TYR A 107 -2.29 15.20 -0.81
CA TYR A 107 -2.99 16.42 -1.19
C TYR A 107 -2.11 17.65 -1.08
N GLN A 108 -1.30 17.73 -0.02
CA GLN A 108 -0.35 18.84 0.15
C GLN A 108 0.72 18.87 -0.95
N GLY A 109 1.16 17.69 -1.41
CA GLY A 109 2.13 17.55 -2.50
C GLY A 109 1.52 17.72 -3.90
N ALA A 110 0.22 17.51 -4.06
CA ALA A 110 -0.49 17.69 -5.33
C ALA A 110 -0.71 19.16 -5.67
N GLY A 111 -0.92 20.02 -4.66
CA GLY A 111 -1.07 21.48 -4.83
C GLY A 111 -2.42 21.87 -5.41
#